data_AF-A0A2A3V1N0-F1
#
_entry.id   AF-A0A2A3V1N0-F1
#
_cell.length_a   1.000
_cell.length_b   1.000
_cell.length_c   1.000
_cell.angle_alpha   90.00
_cell.angle_beta   90.00
_cell.angle_gamma   90.00
#
_symmetry.space_group_name_H-M   'P 1'
#
loop_
_entity.id
_entity.type
_entity.pdbx_description
1 polymer ?
#
loop_
_entity_poly.entity_id
_entity_poly.type
_entity_poly.pdbx_seq_one_letter_code
_entity_poly.pdbx_strand_id
1 'polypeptide(L)'
;MSKIDYQALRGAAEAIKIAATPQKLLAFRMKATPQVVLALLDELEAKDKRIAELEAREVQLPAGYELRYGHPINADERHVMIPKENGSWIYLADLERALRVAGIRIKGE
;
A
#
# COMPACT_ATOMS: atom_id res chain seq x y z
N MET A 1 -15.86 9.01 -14.04
CA MET A 1 -14.77 9.69 -13.29
C MET A 1 -14.31 10.86 -14.14
N SER A 2 -14.48 12.09 -13.64
CA SER A 2 -13.91 13.26 -14.32
C SER A 2 -12.39 13.09 -14.30
N LYS A 3 -11.75 13.11 -15.47
CA LYS A 3 -10.32 12.85 -15.59
C LYS A 3 -9.59 14.12 -15.15
N ILE A 4 -9.38 14.27 -13.84
CA ILE A 4 -8.67 15.42 -13.28
C ILE A 4 -7.28 15.47 -13.92
N ASP A 5 -6.95 16.61 -14.54
CA ASP A 5 -5.61 16.82 -15.10
C ASP A 5 -4.65 17.25 -13.98
N TYR A 6 -4.11 16.24 -13.30
CA TYR A 6 -3.16 16.40 -12.20
C TYR A 6 -1.90 17.18 -12.61
N GLN A 7 -1.40 16.97 -13.82
CA GLN A 7 -0.18 17.64 -14.30
C GLN A 7 -0.43 19.12 -14.54
N ALA A 8 -1.56 19.46 -15.17
CA ALA A 8 -1.94 20.85 -15.38
C ALA A 8 -2.21 21.59 -14.07
N LEU A 9 -2.88 20.95 -13.10
CA LEU A 9 -3.15 21.55 -11.80
C LEU A 9 -1.85 21.77 -11.00
N ARG A 10 -0.97 20.76 -10.98
CA ARG A 10 0.34 20.85 -10.31
C ARG A 10 1.23 21.91 -10.95
N GLY A 11 1.30 21.95 -12.28
CA GLY A 11 2.08 22.98 -12.99
C GLY A 11 1.60 24.40 -12.68
N ALA A 12 0.27 24.60 -12.63
CA ALA A 12 -0.30 25.90 -12.27
C ALA A 12 -0.02 26.29 -10.80
N ALA A 13 -0.10 25.33 -9.87
CA ALA A 13 0.23 25.56 -8.46
C ALA A 13 1.72 25.92 -8.26
N GLU A 14 2.63 25.16 -8.87
CA GLU A 14 4.08 25.43 -8.79
C GLU A 14 4.43 26.79 -9.43
N ALA A 15 3.78 27.16 -10.54
CA ALA A 15 4.01 28.45 -11.17
C ALA A 15 3.66 29.63 -10.25
N ILE A 16 2.60 29.52 -9.43
CA ILE A 16 2.22 30.51 -8.42
C ILE A 16 3.23 30.52 -7.27
N LYS A 17 3.64 29.34 -6.79
CA LYS A 17 4.63 29.20 -5.72
C LYS A 17 5.95 29.88 -6.07
N ILE A 18 6.36 29.83 -7.35
CA ILE A 18 7.55 30.51 -7.86
C ILE A 18 7.32 32.03 -7.96
N ALA A 19 6.21 32.46 -8.54
CA ALA A 19 5.84 33.88 -8.58
C ALA A 19 4.32 34.05 -8.75
N ALA A 20 3.68 34.69 -7.79
CA ALA A 20 2.23 34.85 -7.74
C ALA A 20 1.74 36.06 -8.57
N THR A 21 1.91 36.01 -9.89
CA THR A 21 1.37 37.06 -10.78
C THR A 21 -0.16 36.92 -10.94
N PRO A 22 -0.90 38.02 -11.22
CA PRO A 22 -2.35 37.96 -11.45
C PRO A 22 -2.77 36.97 -12.54
N GLN A 23 -1.96 36.86 -13.61
CA GLN A 23 -2.18 35.91 -14.71
C GLN A 23 -2.07 34.44 -14.24
N LYS A 24 -1.09 34.13 -13.39
CA LYS A 24 -0.91 32.77 -12.85
C LYS A 24 -2.00 32.40 -11.87
N LEU A 25 -2.45 33.36 -11.05
CA LEU A 25 -3.62 33.18 -10.17
C LEU A 25 -4.89 32.89 -10.97
N LEU A 26 -5.12 33.61 -12.08
CA LEU A 26 -6.24 33.35 -12.98
C LEU A 26 -6.14 31.94 -13.60
N ALA A 27 -4.97 31.57 -14.13
CA ALA A 27 -4.75 30.26 -14.74
C ALA A 27 -4.98 29.11 -13.74
N PHE A 28 -4.58 29.27 -12.48
CA PHE A 28 -4.85 28.30 -11.44
C PHE A 28 -6.34 28.23 -11.10
N ARG A 29 -7.04 29.36 -10.94
CA ARG A 29 -8.49 29.38 -10.66
C ARG A 29 -9.32 28.69 -11.76
N MET A 30 -8.91 28.83 -13.02
CA MET A 30 -9.58 28.15 -14.13
C MET A 30 -9.39 26.62 -14.10
N LYS A 31 -8.30 26.14 -13.50
CA LYS A 31 -8.00 24.70 -13.38
C LYS A 31 -8.52 24.10 -12.07
N ALA A 32 -8.42 24.84 -10.97
CA ALA A 32 -8.90 24.50 -9.64
C ALA A 32 -10.37 24.88 -9.48
N THR A 33 -11.23 24.35 -10.37
CA THR A 33 -12.68 24.57 -10.27
C THR A 33 -13.23 23.87 -9.02
N PRO A 34 -14.38 24.31 -8.47
CA PRO A 34 -15.01 23.63 -7.33
C PRO A 34 -15.23 22.13 -7.57
N GLN A 35 -15.57 21.75 -8.81
CA GLN A 35 -15.76 20.35 -9.19
C GLN A 35 -14.46 19.54 -9.12
N VAL A 36 -13.33 20.13 -9.54
CA VAL A 36 -12.02 19.50 -9.42
C VAL A 36 -11.62 19.35 -7.95
N VAL A 37 -11.87 20.36 -7.12
CA VAL A 37 -11.58 20.29 -5.67
C VAL A 37 -12.40 19.19 -5.00
N LEU A 38 -13.70 19.10 -5.29
CA LEU A 38 -14.56 18.03 -4.76
C LEU A 38 -14.09 16.65 -5.22
N ALA A 39 -13.78 16.49 -6.50
CA ALA A 39 -13.30 15.21 -7.01
C ALA A 39 -11.95 14.78 -6.39
N LEU A 40 -11.05 15.74 -6.10
CA LEU A 40 -9.81 15.45 -5.36
C LEU A 40 -10.09 14.99 -3.92
N LEU A 41 -11.06 15.60 -3.24
CA LEU A 41 -11.47 15.19 -1.89
C LEU A 41 -12.08 13.79 -1.90
N ASP A 42 -12.96 13.48 -2.85
CA ASP A 42 -13.56 12.15 -3.01
C ASP A 42 -12.48 11.08 -3.28
N GLU A 43 -11.49 11.38 -4.14
CA GLU A 43 -10.38 10.47 -4.42
C GLU A 43 -9.46 10.25 -3.20
N LEU A 44 -9.25 11.28 -2.38
CA LEU A 44 -8.49 11.16 -1.13
C LEU A 44 -9.24 10.28 -0.12
N GLU A 45 -10.53 10.53 0.10
CA GLU A 45 -11.33 9.72 1.02
C GLU A 45 -11.39 8.24 0.59
N ALA A 46 -11.52 7.99 -0.72
CA ALA A 46 -11.48 6.63 -1.25
C ALA A 46 -10.12 5.94 -1.02
N LYS A 47 -9.01 6.69 -1.14
CA LYS A 47 -7.66 6.18 -0.85
C LYS A 47 -7.47 5.88 0.64
N ASP A 48 -7.92 6.78 1.52
CA ASP A 48 -7.82 6.58 2.96
C ASP A 48 -8.64 5.36 3.42
N LYS A 49 -9.86 5.19 2.89
CA LYS A 49 -10.67 3.99 3.11
C LYS A 49 -9.93 2.72 2.66
N ARG A 50 -9.28 2.77 1.50
CA ARG A 50 -8.50 1.62 0.99
C ARG A 50 -7.28 1.34 1.85
N ILE A 51 -6.59 2.37 2.35
CA ILE A 51 -5.45 2.21 3.26
C ILE A 51 -5.93 1.58 4.56
N ALA A 52 -6.99 2.10 5.18
CA ALA A 52 -7.56 1.55 6.40
C ALA A 52 -8.00 0.08 6.23
N GLU A 53 -8.62 -0.27 5.10
CA GLU A 53 -8.96 -1.66 4.78
C GLU A 53 -7.70 -2.54 4.66
N LEU A 54 -6.64 -2.04 4.01
CA LEU A 54 -5.39 -2.79 3.84
C LEU A 54 -4.59 -2.90 5.14
N GLU A 55 -4.63 -1.90 6.02
CA GLU A 55 -3.99 -1.93 7.34
C GLU A 55 -4.75 -2.84 8.31
N ALA A 56 -6.08 -2.86 8.24
CA ALA A 56 -6.91 -3.77 9.02
C ALA A 56 -6.76 -5.25 8.60
N ARG A 57 -6.21 -5.53 7.41
CA ARG A 57 -5.83 -6.89 6.96
C ARG A 57 -4.51 -7.31 7.61
N GLU A 58 -4.46 -7.32 8.94
CA GLU A 58 -3.38 -7.91 9.72
C GLU A 58 -3.58 -9.44 9.76
N VAL A 59 -2.58 -10.19 9.28
CA VAL A 59 -2.59 -11.66 9.39
C VAL A 59 -1.95 -12.06 10.71
N GLN A 60 -2.76 -12.54 11.65
CA GLN A 60 -2.25 -13.31 12.77
C GLN A 60 -1.84 -14.69 12.26
N LEU A 61 -0.54 -14.97 12.28
CA LEU A 61 -0.05 -16.32 12.06
C LEU A 61 -0.63 -17.24 13.16
N PRO A 62 -1.12 -18.45 12.83
CA PRO A 62 -1.62 -19.37 13.84
C PRO A 62 -0.56 -19.59 14.93
N ALA A 63 -0.95 -19.41 16.20
CA ALA A 63 -0.08 -19.48 17.39
C ALA A 63 0.61 -20.85 17.60
N GLY A 64 0.37 -21.79 16.69
CA GLY A 64 0.92 -23.13 16.67
C GLY A 64 2.18 -23.30 15.83
N TYR A 65 2.80 -22.27 15.25
CA TYR A 65 4.02 -22.49 14.46
C TYR A 65 5.26 -21.79 15.05
N GLU A 66 6.33 -22.55 15.31
CA GLU A 66 7.63 -22.02 15.70
C GLU A 66 8.55 -21.92 14.49
N LEU A 67 9.18 -20.76 14.32
CA LEU A 67 10.23 -20.56 13.34
C LEU A 67 11.52 -21.23 13.85
N ARG A 68 12.02 -22.26 13.14
CA ARG A 68 13.32 -22.87 13.43
C ARG A 68 14.30 -22.68 12.29
N TYR A 69 15.54 -22.37 12.66
CA TYR A 69 16.68 -22.25 11.75
C TYR A 69 17.34 -23.62 11.57
N GLY A 70 17.58 -24.03 10.31
CA GLY A 70 18.41 -25.19 9.96
C GLY A 70 17.97 -26.52 10.59
N HIS A 71 16.94 -27.15 10.03
CA HIS A 71 16.52 -28.49 10.47
C HIS A 71 17.42 -29.57 9.83
N PRO A 72 17.87 -30.60 10.57
CA PRO A 72 18.82 -31.62 10.08
C PRO A 72 18.32 -32.48 8.90
N ILE A 73 17.06 -32.36 8.50
CA ILE A 73 16.49 -33.09 7.35
C ILE A 73 16.66 -32.28 6.05
N ASN A 74 16.69 -30.94 6.12
CA ASN A 74 16.83 -30.02 4.99
C ASN A 74 17.86 -28.94 5.37
N ALA A 75 19.13 -29.34 5.48
CA ALA A 75 20.24 -28.50 5.97
C ALA A 75 20.52 -27.28 5.07
N ASP A 76 19.94 -27.28 3.88
CA ASP A 76 20.06 -26.32 2.79
C ASP A 76 18.99 -25.21 2.82
N GLU A 77 17.94 -25.34 3.65
CA GLU A 77 16.89 -24.32 3.78
C GLU A 77 16.95 -23.56 5.10
N ARG A 78 16.95 -22.23 4.99
CA ARG A 78 17.31 -21.32 6.09
C ARG A 78 16.24 -21.21 7.19
N HIS A 79 14.95 -21.44 6.91
CA HIS A 79 13.89 -21.30 7.91
C HIS A 79 12.66 -22.18 7.61
N VAL A 80 12.20 -22.95 8.62
CA VAL A 80 10.98 -23.77 8.56
C VAL A 80 10.01 -23.39 9.68
N MET A 81 8.69 -23.46 9.41
CA MET A 81 7.65 -23.27 10.43
C MET A 81 7.15 -24.63 10.92
N ILE A 82 7.36 -24.93 12.20
CA ILE A 82 7.02 -26.23 12.82
C ILE A 82 5.70 -26.13 13.59
N PRO A 83 4.70 -26.97 13.28
CA PRO A 83 3.44 -27.01 14.04
C PRO A 83 3.66 -27.58 15.46
N LYS A 84 3.07 -26.94 16.48
CA LYS A 84 3.11 -27.31 17.90
C LYS A 84 2.23 -28.52 18.22
N GLU A 85 1.17 -28.73 17.45
CA GLU A 85 0.26 -29.88 17.56
C GLU A 85 -0.11 -30.39 16.16
N ASN A 86 -0.16 -31.72 15.98
CA ASN A 86 -0.56 -32.49 14.78
C ASN A 86 -0.98 -31.68 13.54
N GLY A 87 -0.01 -30.99 12.93
CA GLY A 87 -0.21 -30.10 11.80
C GLY A 87 0.75 -30.45 10.65
N SER A 88 0.45 -29.90 9.47
CA SER A 88 1.37 -30.03 8.33
C SER A 88 2.54 -29.06 8.48
N TRP A 89 3.73 -29.52 8.11
CA TRP A 89 4.92 -28.69 8.03
C TRP A 89 4.75 -27.67 6.90
N ILE A 90 5.11 -26.41 7.14
CA ILE A 90 4.99 -25.34 6.16
C ILE A 90 6.36 -24.69 5.98
N TYR A 91 6.81 -24.61 4.73
CA TYR A 91 7.99 -23.84 4.39
C TYR A 91 7.68 -22.36 4.50
N LEU A 92 8.53 -21.60 5.19
CA LEU A 92 8.33 -20.16 5.34
C LEU A 92 8.27 -19.48 3.97
N ALA A 93 9.14 -19.89 3.04
CA ALA A 93 9.16 -19.36 1.68
C ALA A 93 7.84 -19.59 0.92
N ASP A 94 7.19 -20.74 1.10
CA ASP A 94 5.89 -21.03 0.47
C ASP A 94 4.76 -20.22 1.09
N LEU A 95 4.79 -20.02 2.42
CA LEU A 95 3.86 -19.15 3.11
C LEU A 95 4.02 -17.69 2.66
N GLU A 96 5.24 -17.17 2.67
CA GLU A 96 5.54 -15.81 2.21
C GLU A 96 5.13 -15.61 0.75
N ARG A 97 5.40 -16.60 -0.11
CA ARG A 97 4.97 -16.59 -1.51
C ARG A 97 3.44 -16.56 -1.62
N ALA A 98 2.73 -17.40 -0.87
CA ALA A 98 1.27 -17.43 -0.88
C ALA A 98 0.66 -16.10 -0.40
N LEU A 99 1.23 -15.50 0.65
CA LEU A 99 0.81 -14.18 1.16
C LEU A 99 1.04 -13.08 0.12
N ARG A 100 2.20 -13.06 -0.55
CA ARG A 100 2.49 -12.11 -1.64
C ARG A 100 1.54 -12.31 -2.83
N VAL A 101 1.28 -13.54 -3.24
CA VAL A 101 0.32 -13.85 -4.33
C VAL A 101 -1.10 -13.40 -3.96
N ALA A 102 -1.49 -13.52 -2.69
CA ALA A 102 -2.76 -13.02 -2.17
C ALA A 102 -2.80 -11.49 -1.98
N GLY A 103 -1.71 -10.77 -2.27
CA GLY A 103 -1.62 -9.32 -2.11
C GLY A 103 -1.55 -8.87 -0.64
N ILE A 104 -1.16 -9.77 0.26
CA ILE A 104 -1.02 -9.50 1.69
C ILE A 104 0.41 -9.02 1.97
N ARG A 105 0.53 -7.91 2.69
CA ARG A 105 1.82 -7.32 3.06
C ARG A 105 2.39 -8.03 4.31
N ILE A 106 3.67 -8.35 4.26
CA ILE A 106 4.43 -8.96 5.36
C ILE A 106 5.18 -7.83 6.08
N LYS A 107 5.00 -7.72 7.40
CA LYS A 107 5.60 -6.64 8.20
C LYS A 107 7.12 -6.83 8.29
N GLY A 108 7.90 -5.82 7.90
CA GLY A 108 9.36 -5.84 7.94
C GLY A 108 10.06 -5.96 6.58
N GLU A 109 9.30 -6.02 5.49
CA GLU A 109 9.77 -5.75 4.11
C GLU A 109 9.94 -4.24 3.86
#